data_AF-A0A966U6L7-F1
#
_entry.id   AF-A0A966U6L7-F1
#
_cell.length_a   1.000
_cell.length_b   1.000
_cell.length_c   1.000
_cell.angle_alpha   90.00
_cell.angle_beta   90.00
_cell.angle_gamma   90.00
#
_symmetry.space_group_name_H-M   'P 1'
#
loop_
_entity.id
_entity.type
_entity.pdbx_description
1 polymer ?
#
loop_
_entity_poly.entity_id
_entity_poly.type
_entity_poly.pdbx_seq_one_letter_code
_entity_poly.pdbx_strand_id
1 'polypeptide(L)' 'MKIGVQLWPQATTVAEMRTAWRAADAMGVDSIWTWDHFYPLSGDPEERHF' A
#
# COMPACT_ATOMS: atom_id res chain seq x y z
N MET A 1 -10.36 15.40 14.28
CA MET A 1 -10.58 14.22 13.41
C MET A 1 -9.25 13.89 12.76
N LYS A 2 -8.85 12.62 12.71
CA LYS A 2 -7.65 12.16 11.99
C LYS A 2 -8.04 11.30 10.82
N ILE A 3 -7.35 11.42 9.70
CA ILE A 3 -7.60 10.67 8.46
C ILE A 3 -6.34 9.89 8.10
N GLY A 4 -6.48 8.59 7.88
CA GLY A 4 -5.40 7.72 7.44
C GLY A 4 -5.76 6.97 6.17
N VAL A 5 -4.75 6.45 5.49
CA VAL A 5 -4.89 5.59 4.31
C VAL A 5 -4.19 4.25 4.55
N GLN A 6 -4.76 3.19 4.00
CA GLN A 6 -4.16 1.87 4.01
C GLN A 6 -3.93 1.42 2.58
N LEU A 7 -2.67 1.22 2.21
CA LEU A 7 -2.27 0.79 0.88
C LEU A 7 -1.95 -0.70 0.90
N TRP A 8 -2.38 -1.41 -0.14
CA TRP A 8 -2.29 -2.87 -0.20
C TRP A 8 -0.98 -3.29 -0.89
N PRO A 9 -0.17 -4.18 -0.29
CA PRO A 9 1.13 -4.59 -0.81
C PRO A 9 1.06 -5.73 -1.84
N GLN A 10 -0.06 -5.88 -2.55
CA GLN A 10 -0.30 -6.92 -3.55
C GLN A 10 -0.66 -6.30 -4.90
N ALA A 11 -0.39 -7.00 -5.99
CA ALA A 11 -0.56 -6.50 -7.36
C ALA A 11 0.25 -5.23 -7.65
N THR A 12 1.40 -5.05 -7.01
CA THR A 12 2.21 -3.83 -7.09
C THR A 12 3.71 -4.12 -6.86
N THR A 13 4.53 -3.08 -6.97
CA THR A 13 5.96 -3.06 -6.62
C THR A 13 6.25 -2.10 -5.47
N VAL A 14 7.36 -2.28 -4.76
CA VAL A 14 7.81 -1.38 -3.69
C VAL A 14 8.03 0.04 -4.22
N ALA A 15 8.44 0.18 -5.49
CA ALA A 15 8.61 1.48 -6.13
C ALA A 15 7.28 2.22 -6.31
N GLU A 16 6.24 1.51 -6.78
CA GLU A 16 4.88 2.04 -6.91
C GLU A 16 4.28 2.35 -5.53
N MET A 17 4.42 1.44 -4.57
CA MET A 17 4.00 1.67 -3.18
C MET A 17 4.65 2.93 -2.59
N ARG A 18 5.96 3.10 -2.77
CA ARG A 18 6.69 4.29 -2.31
C ARG A 18 6.19 5.57 -2.98
N THR A 19 5.85 5.49 -4.26
CA THR A 19 5.27 6.61 -5.01
C THR A 19 3.91 6.99 -4.42
N ALA A 20 3.05 5.99 -4.16
CA ALA A 20 1.74 6.21 -3.55
C ALA A 20 1.84 6.73 -2.11
N TRP A 21 2.79 6.24 -1.31
CA TRP A 21 3.04 6.75 0.05
C TRP A 21 3.43 8.22 0.02
N ARG A 22 4.36 8.61 -0.86
CA ARG A 22 4.77 10.02 -1.01
C ARG A 22 3.60 10.90 -1.46
N ALA A 23 2.75 10.40 -2.35
CA ALA A 23 1.56 11.12 -2.77
C ALA A 23 0.57 11.31 -1.60
N ALA A 24 0.31 10.26 -0.82
CA ALA A 24 -0.57 10.34 0.35
C ALA A 24 -0.02 11.29 1.43
N ASP A 25 1.29 11.22 1.71
CA ASP A 25 1.97 12.12 2.65
C ASP A 25 1.85 13.59 2.20
N ALA A 26 2.06 13.87 0.91
CA ALA A 26 1.88 15.21 0.34
C ALA A 26 0.44 15.74 0.41
N MET A 27 -0.56 14.85 0.49
CA MET A 27 -1.97 15.22 0.71
C MET A 27 -2.28 15.55 2.17
N GLY A 28 -1.35 15.32 3.10
CA GLY A 28 -1.50 15.67 4.52
C GLY A 28 -2.31 14.66 5.34
N VAL A 29 -2.31 13.37 4.95
CA VAL A 29 -2.91 12.32 5.78
C VAL A 29 -2.17 12.18 7.12
N ASP A 30 -2.89 11.92 8.20
CA ASP A 30 -2.30 11.77 9.55
C ASP A 30 -1.52 10.46 9.72
N SER A 31 -1.81 9.44 8.91
CA SER A 31 -1.14 8.14 8.96
C SER A 31 -1.26 7.36 7.65
N ILE A 32 -0.24 6.55 7.37
CA ILE A 32 -0.17 5.64 6.23
C ILE A 32 0.11 4.25 6.78
N TRP A 33 -0.71 3.28 6.39
CA TRP A 33 -0.60 1.89 6.82
C TRP A 33 -0.42 0.97 5.62
N THR A 34 0.31 -0.11 5.84
CA THR A 34 0.34 -1.32 5.01
C THR A 34 0.28 -2.49 5.98
N TRP A 35 -0.01 -3.69 5.50
CA TRP A 35 0.21 -4.92 6.27
C TRP A 35 1.37 -5.70 5.68
N ASP A 36 1.83 -6.70 6.42
CA ASP A 36 2.78 -7.70 5.95
C ASP A 36 2.06 -9.05 5.86
N HIS A 37 2.16 -9.71 4.70
CA HIS A 37 1.71 -11.08 4.48
C HIS A 37 2.66 -11.75 3.48
N PHE A 38 2.53 -13.06 3.29
CA PHE A 38 3.46 -13.80 2.42
C PHE A 38 2.95 -14.00 0.99
N TYR A 39 1.64 -13.89 0.76
CA TYR A 39 0.99 -14.18 -0.52
C TYR A 39 -0.20 -13.25 -0.73
N PRO A 40 -0.59 -12.93 -1.98
CA PRO A 40 -1.77 -12.14 -2.27
C PRO A 40 -3.02 -12.71 -1.57
N LEU A 41 -3.77 -11.86 -0.86
CA LEU A 41 -4.99 -12.27 -0.16
C LEU A 41 -6.26 -12.08 -1.00
N SER A 42 -6.13 -11.48 -2.18
CA SER A 42 -7.21 -11.34 -3.16
C SER A 42 -6.64 -11.15 -4.57
N GLY A 43 -7.44 -11.43 -5.59
CA GLY A 43 -7.00 -11.35 -6.99
C GLY A 43 -6.31 -12.63 -7.45
N ASP A 44 -5.39 -12.51 -8.39
CA ASP A 44 -4.58 -13.63 -8.87
C ASP A 44 -3.58 -14.05 -7.77
N PRO A 45 -3.59 -15.31 -7.31
CA PRO A 45 -2.65 -15.79 -6.30
C PRO A 45 -1.18 -15.75 -6.75
N GLU A 46 -0.91 -15.72 -8.05
CA GLU A 46 0.44 -15.67 -8.63
C GLU A 46 0.90 -14.24 -8.96
N GLU A 47 0.10 -13.23 -8.64
CA GLU A 47 0.48 -11.84 -8.87
C GLU A 47 1.66 -11.39 -8.00
N ARG A 48 2.29 -10.31 -8.46
CA ARG A 48 3.42 -9.73 -7.72
C ARG A 48 2.97 -9.28 -6.34
N HIS A 49 3.83 -9.57 -5.39
CA HIS A 49 3.67 -9.18 -4.02
C HIS A 49 5.00 -8.61 -3.52
N PHE A 50 4.93 -7.36 -3.05
CA PHE A 50 6.05 -6.45 -2.86
C PHE A 50 6.77 -6.04 -4.16
#